data_AF-A0ABD0JHH6-F1
#
_entry.id   AF-A0ABD0JHH6-F1
#
_cell.length_a   1.000
_cell.length_b   1.000
_cell.length_c   1.000
_cell.angle_alpha   90.00
_cell.angle_beta   90.00
_cell.angle_gamma   90.00
#
_symmetry.space_group_name_H-M   'P 1'
#
loop_
_entity.id
_entity.type
_entity.pdbx_description
1 polymer ?
#
loop_
_entity_poly.entity_id
_entity_poly.type
_entity_poly.pdbx_seq_one_letter_code
_entity_poly.pdbx_strand_id
1 'polypeptide(L)'
;MSLQVRVSLVTYGEVVYTQDAFNFGDYTNKGQLLKAITEIPYRSGLRTNTSGGIWYMLREQMPQARPDVRRVAIVLTDGNSQEADLTKQAALDAHETELEVYAIGVGHEVSDQELHNIASDESHVFVVDNYHMLQSIEDRLAYEACDVKPEPRKFTSQ
;
A
#
# COMPACT_ATOMS: atom_id res chain seq x y z
N MET A 1 16.12 14.50 -13.70
CA MET A 1 15.36 13.56 -12.85
C MET A 1 14.37 12.80 -13.73
N SER A 2 14.30 11.47 -13.60
CA SER A 2 13.31 10.65 -14.32
C SER A 2 11.96 10.75 -13.62
N LEU A 3 10.92 11.20 -14.33
CA LEU A 3 9.52 11.27 -13.87
C LEU A 3 8.82 9.89 -13.89
N GLN A 4 9.58 8.80 -13.92
CA GLN A 4 9.02 7.45 -14.07
C GLN A 4 8.58 6.87 -12.72
N VAL A 5 7.31 6.50 -12.61
CA VAL A 5 6.78 5.71 -11.48
C VAL A 5 7.49 4.35 -11.42
N ARG A 6 7.88 3.94 -10.21
CA ARG A 6 8.42 2.61 -9.91
C ARG A 6 7.48 1.94 -8.93
N VAL A 7 7.27 0.64 -9.08
CA VAL A 7 6.34 -0.14 -8.27
C VAL A 7 7.09 -1.30 -7.65
N SER A 8 6.95 -1.48 -6.33
CA SER A 8 7.25 -2.73 -5.63
C SER A 8 5.94 -3.38 -5.22
N LEU A 9 5.95 -4.67 -4.97
CA LEU A 9 4.79 -5.42 -4.51
C LEU A 9 5.23 -6.51 -3.55
N VAL A 10 4.44 -6.72 -2.50
CA VAL A 10 4.51 -7.88 -1.62
C VAL A 10 3.10 -8.35 -1.32
N THR A 11 2.89 -9.67 -1.25
CA THR A 11 1.62 -10.26 -0.82
C THR A 11 1.75 -10.86 0.57
N TYR A 12 0.63 -10.92 1.29
CA TYR A 12 0.56 -11.46 2.64
C TYR A 12 -0.75 -12.24 2.84
N GLY A 13 -0.73 -13.17 3.79
CA GLY A 13 -1.84 -14.04 4.15
C GLY A 13 -1.49 -14.74 5.47
N GLU A 14 -1.26 -16.06 5.45
CA GLU A 14 -0.70 -16.79 6.60
C GLU A 14 0.66 -16.23 7.04
N VAL A 15 1.45 -15.80 6.06
CA VAL A 15 2.78 -15.20 6.22
C VAL A 15 2.94 -14.08 5.18
N VAL A 16 4.08 -13.40 5.21
CA VAL A 16 4.53 -12.55 4.10
C VAL A 16 5.16 -13.44 3.03
N TYR A 17 4.64 -13.45 1.81
CA TYR A 17 5.11 -14.32 0.73
C TYR A 17 6.22 -13.63 -0.08
N THR A 18 7.42 -13.54 0.50
CA THR A 18 8.56 -12.84 -0.10
C THR A 18 9.03 -13.45 -1.43
N GLN A 19 8.75 -14.73 -1.67
CA GLN A 19 9.02 -15.40 -2.94
C GLN A 19 8.15 -14.90 -4.10
N ASP A 20 7.01 -14.28 -3.79
CA ASP A 20 6.07 -13.72 -4.77
C ASP A 20 6.25 -12.18 -4.90
N ALA A 21 7.21 -11.60 -4.18
CA ALA A 21 7.46 -10.16 -4.12
C ALA A 21 8.45 -9.69 -5.20
N PHE A 22 8.34 -8.41 -5.59
CA PHE A 22 9.32 -7.72 -6.42
C PHE A 22 9.52 -6.28 -5.94
N ASN A 23 10.70 -5.74 -6.21
CA ASN A 23 11.15 -4.42 -5.77
C ASN A 23 11.03 -3.36 -6.87
N PHE A 24 11.18 -2.09 -6.48
CA PHE A 24 11.04 -0.91 -7.34
C PHE A 24 11.91 -0.93 -8.62
N GLY A 25 13.00 -1.70 -8.63
CA GLY A 25 13.94 -1.79 -9.75
C GLY A 25 13.69 -2.94 -10.71
N ASP A 26 12.85 -3.90 -10.36
CA ASP A 26 12.78 -5.20 -11.06
C ASP A 26 12.08 -5.08 -12.42
N TYR A 27 11.10 -4.18 -12.53
CA TYR A 27 10.35 -3.95 -13.75
C TYR A 27 10.36 -2.46 -14.14
N THR A 28 10.87 -2.17 -15.34
CA THR A 28 11.09 -0.79 -15.81
C THR A 28 10.11 -0.33 -16.88
N ASN A 29 9.18 -1.20 -17.31
CA ASN A 29 8.10 -0.85 -18.23
C ASN A 29 6.78 -1.50 -17.81
N LYS A 30 5.67 -0.85 -18.21
CA LYS A 30 4.30 -1.24 -17.85
C LYS A 30 3.94 -2.68 -18.26
N GLY A 31 4.40 -3.13 -19.44
CA GLY A 31 4.07 -4.46 -19.95
C GLY A 31 4.67 -5.58 -19.08
N GLN A 32 5.94 -5.46 -18.70
CA GLN A 32 6.60 -6.41 -17.79
C GLN A 32 6.00 -6.37 -16.40
N LEU A 33 5.73 -5.17 -15.86
CA LEU A 33 5.10 -5.00 -14.55
C LEU A 33 3.73 -5.67 -14.48
N LEU A 34 2.86 -5.39 -15.46
CA LEU A 34 1.53 -6.00 -15.49
C LEU A 34 1.61 -7.52 -15.64
N LYS A 35 2.52 -8.03 -16.47
CA LYS A 35 2.75 -9.47 -16.60
C LYS A 35 3.16 -10.08 -15.25
N ALA A 36 4.12 -9.47 -14.56
CA ALA A 36 4.58 -9.95 -13.26
C ALA A 36 3.45 -9.99 -12.23
N ILE A 37 2.62 -8.93 -12.17
CA ILE A 37 1.44 -8.89 -11.29
C ILE A 37 0.47 -10.03 -11.62
N THR A 38 0.20 -10.31 -12.89
CA THR A 38 -0.73 -11.38 -13.30
C THR A 38 -0.20 -12.80 -13.05
N GLU A 39 1.11 -12.95 -12.86
CA GLU A 39 1.75 -14.25 -12.60
C GLU A 39 1.85 -14.58 -11.10
N ILE A 40 1.48 -13.64 -10.23
CA ILE A 40 1.46 -13.86 -8.78
C ILE A 40 0.41 -14.92 -8.43
N PRO A 41 0.81 -16.04 -7.79
CA PRO A 41 -0.14 -17.07 -7.41
C PRO A 41 -1.01 -16.60 -6.25
N TYR A 42 -2.32 -16.87 -6.32
CA TYR A 42 -3.19 -16.73 -5.15
C TYR A 42 -2.78 -17.75 -4.09
N ARG A 43 -2.50 -17.26 -2.87
CA ARG A 43 -2.13 -18.08 -1.71
C ARG A 43 -3.34 -18.14 -0.76
N SER A 44 -4.10 -19.24 -0.83
CA SER A 44 -5.23 -19.45 0.09
C SER A 44 -4.75 -19.62 1.53
N GLY A 45 -5.49 -19.07 2.49
CA GLY A 45 -5.24 -19.20 3.92
C GLY A 45 -6.46 -18.79 4.74
N LEU A 46 -6.36 -18.93 6.06
CA LEU A 46 -7.38 -18.51 7.03
C LEU A 46 -6.94 -17.27 7.82
N ARG A 47 -5.72 -16.79 7.58
CA ARG A 47 -5.11 -15.65 8.27
C ARG A 47 -4.73 -14.54 7.29
N THR A 48 -4.66 -13.35 7.85
CA THR A 48 -4.33 -12.09 7.18
C THR A 48 -3.25 -11.38 7.99
N ASN A 49 -1.99 -11.63 7.66
CA ASN A 49 -0.83 -11.05 8.33
C ASN A 49 -0.53 -9.63 7.82
N THR A 50 -1.48 -8.71 8.04
CA THR A 50 -1.41 -7.32 7.59
C THR A 50 -0.21 -6.59 8.21
N SER A 51 0.04 -6.82 9.50
CA SER A 51 1.19 -6.26 10.23
C SER A 51 2.52 -6.63 9.56
N GLY A 52 2.71 -7.90 9.21
CA GLY A 52 3.89 -8.38 8.51
C GLY A 52 4.04 -7.77 7.12
N GLY A 53 2.94 -7.64 6.37
CA GLY A 53 2.94 -7.00 5.05
C GLY A 53 3.42 -5.54 5.11
N ILE A 54 2.84 -4.76 6.03
CA ILE A 54 3.23 -3.35 6.25
C ILE A 54 4.69 -3.27 6.72
N TRP A 55 5.09 -4.12 7.67
CA TRP A 55 6.46 -4.17 8.17
C TRP A 55 7.46 -4.46 7.04
N TYR A 56 7.19 -5.46 6.19
CA TYR A 56 8.09 -5.83 5.09
C TYR A 56 8.20 -4.71 4.06
N MET A 57 7.07 -4.13 3.67
CA MET A 57 7.06 -2.97 2.77
C MET A 57 7.94 -1.83 3.33
N LEU A 58 7.74 -1.46 4.60
CA LEU A 58 8.45 -0.35 5.23
C LEU A 58 9.94 -0.63 5.44
N ARG A 59 10.31 -1.84 5.86
CA ARG A 59 11.68 -2.17 6.29
C ARG A 59 12.55 -2.76 5.17
N GLU A 60 11.96 -3.46 4.21
CA GLU A 60 12.71 -4.16 3.16
C GLU A 60 12.58 -3.48 1.78
N GLN A 61 11.39 -2.95 1.44
CA GLN A 61 11.16 -2.35 0.12
C GLN A 61 11.43 -0.85 0.09
N MET A 62 10.89 -0.08 1.05
CA MET A 62 11.03 1.38 1.08
C MET A 62 12.48 1.91 1.13
N PRO A 63 13.46 1.24 1.75
CA PRO A 63 14.86 1.67 1.67
C PRO A 63 15.43 1.68 0.25
N GLN A 64 14.82 0.94 -0.68
CA GLN A 64 15.19 0.90 -2.10
C GLN A 64 14.46 1.96 -2.93
N ALA A 65 13.49 2.67 -2.33
CA ALA A 65 12.81 3.77 -2.99
C ALA A 65 13.79 4.90 -3.29
N ARG A 66 13.54 5.65 -4.37
CA ARG A 66 14.38 6.80 -4.71
C ARG A 66 14.28 7.88 -3.63
N PRO A 67 15.33 8.68 -3.40
CA PRO A 67 15.22 9.92 -2.64
C PRO A 67 14.39 10.95 -3.43
N ASP A 68 13.86 11.95 -2.72
CA ASP A 68 13.23 13.15 -3.28
C ASP A 68 12.07 12.86 -4.26
N VAL A 69 11.31 11.79 -4.00
CA VAL A 69 10.07 11.46 -4.74
C VAL A 69 8.94 11.23 -3.74
N ARG A 70 7.71 11.56 -4.15
CA ARG A 70 6.51 11.15 -3.40
C ARG A 70 6.47 9.62 -3.30
N ARG A 71 6.15 9.12 -2.10
CA ARG A 71 6.05 7.69 -1.81
C ARG A 71 4.63 7.37 -1.39
N VAL A 72 4.05 6.37 -2.03
CA VAL A 72 2.68 5.94 -1.78
C VAL A 72 2.68 4.43 -1.55
N ALA A 73 1.95 4.01 -0.53
CA ALA A 73 1.60 2.63 -0.25
C ALA A 73 0.10 2.44 -0.39
N ILE A 74 -0.30 1.33 -1.03
CA ILE A 74 -1.70 0.92 -1.13
C ILE A 74 -1.79 -0.47 -0.49
N VAL A 75 -2.46 -0.55 0.66
CA VAL A 75 -2.74 -1.79 1.37
C VAL A 75 -4.13 -2.25 0.98
N LEU A 76 -4.22 -3.37 0.26
CA LEU A 76 -5.47 -4.04 -0.08
C LEU A 76 -5.66 -5.23 0.86
N THR A 77 -6.82 -5.34 1.51
CA THR A 77 -7.19 -6.46 2.39
C THR A 77 -8.68 -6.80 2.28
N ASP A 78 -9.02 -8.07 2.43
CA ASP A 78 -10.39 -8.60 2.47
C ASP A 78 -10.74 -9.26 3.81
N GLY A 79 -9.80 -9.28 4.76
CA GLY A 79 -10.01 -9.83 6.10
C GLY A 79 -9.36 -8.98 7.20
N ASN A 80 -9.83 -9.19 8.43
CA ASN A 80 -9.22 -8.61 9.62
C ASN A 80 -7.87 -9.23 9.90
N SER A 81 -6.91 -8.42 10.35
CA SER A 81 -5.68 -8.96 10.92
C SER A 81 -5.99 -9.72 12.21
N GLN A 82 -5.34 -10.86 12.40
CA GLN A 82 -5.39 -11.58 13.68
C GLN A 82 -4.53 -10.90 14.75
N GLU A 83 -3.75 -9.88 14.38
CA GLU A 83 -2.85 -9.12 15.23
C GLU A 83 -3.08 -7.61 15.01
N ALA A 84 -4.31 -7.16 15.28
CA ALA A 84 -4.73 -5.77 15.04
C ALA A 84 -3.84 -4.72 15.73
N ASP A 85 -3.40 -4.98 16.97
CA ASP A 85 -2.49 -4.07 17.68
C ASP A 85 -1.11 -3.95 17.01
N LEU A 86 -0.57 -5.06 16.50
CA LEU A 86 0.68 -5.04 15.72
C LEU A 86 0.50 -4.37 14.37
N THR A 87 -0.68 -4.53 13.76
CA THR A 87 -1.03 -3.88 12.49
C THR A 87 -1.07 -2.37 12.68
N LYS A 88 -1.71 -1.90 13.76
CA LYS A 88 -1.70 -0.49 14.16
C LYS A 88 -0.28 0.01 14.42
N GLN A 89 0.55 -0.73 15.14
CA GLN A 89 1.93 -0.30 15.40
C GLN A 89 2.75 -0.22 14.10
N ALA A 90 2.65 -1.20 13.21
CA ALA A 90 3.36 -1.19 11.93
C ALA A 90 2.90 -0.02 11.04
N ALA A 91 1.61 0.32 11.07
CA ALA A 91 1.07 1.48 10.37
C ALA A 91 1.58 2.79 10.98
N LEU A 92 1.61 2.93 12.30
CA LEU A 92 2.18 4.11 12.98
C LEU A 92 3.65 4.31 12.61
N ASP A 93 4.46 3.24 12.62
CA ASP A 93 5.85 3.28 12.15
C ASP A 93 5.96 3.78 10.70
N ALA A 94 5.01 3.43 9.83
CA ALA A 94 4.97 3.90 8.45
C ALA A 94 4.56 5.38 8.35
N HIS A 95 3.61 5.83 9.17
CA HIS A 95 3.12 7.22 9.22
C HIS A 95 4.17 8.20 9.76
N GLU A 96 5.12 7.72 10.57
CA GLU A 96 6.28 8.52 11.01
C GLU A 96 7.29 8.82 9.88
N THR A 97 7.06 8.27 8.68
CA THR A 97 7.84 8.54 7.47
C THR A 97 7.08 9.42 6.47
N GLU A 98 7.72 9.80 5.36
CA GLU A 98 7.06 10.53 4.26
C GLU A 98 6.21 9.62 3.33
N LEU A 99 5.78 8.45 3.83
CA LEU A 99 4.96 7.49 3.08
C LEU A 99 3.48 7.78 3.29
N GLU A 100 2.76 8.09 2.21
CA GLU A 100 1.30 8.18 2.23
C GLU A 100 0.70 6.77 2.10
N VAL A 101 -0.15 6.37 3.06
CA VAL A 101 -0.71 5.02 3.11
C VAL A 101 -2.21 5.08 2.84
N TYR A 102 -2.64 4.35 1.81
CA TYR A 102 -4.02 4.12 1.46
C TYR A 102 -4.44 2.72 1.91
N ALA A 103 -5.62 2.61 2.49
CA ALA A 103 -6.19 1.33 2.91
C ALA A 103 -7.45 1.03 2.10
N ILE A 104 -7.48 -0.13 1.44
CA ILE A 104 -8.61 -0.60 0.64
C ILE A 104 -9.12 -1.89 1.27
N GLY A 105 -10.32 -1.82 1.85
CA GLY A 105 -11.09 -2.96 2.30
C GLY A 105 -11.98 -3.51 1.18
N VAL A 106 -11.98 -4.83 1.00
CA VAL A 106 -12.90 -5.52 0.09
C VAL A 106 -13.81 -6.45 0.89
N GLY A 107 -15.11 -6.37 0.64
CA GLY A 107 -16.11 -7.16 1.37
C GLY A 107 -16.52 -6.52 2.69
N HIS A 108 -17.27 -7.30 3.48
CA HIS A 108 -17.90 -6.83 4.72
C HIS A 108 -17.22 -7.34 6.00
N GLU A 109 -16.23 -8.22 5.85
CA GLU A 109 -15.53 -8.83 6.98
C GLU A 109 -14.37 -7.96 7.49
N VAL A 110 -14.00 -6.91 6.75
CA VAL A 110 -12.92 -5.99 7.12
C VAL A 110 -13.41 -4.95 8.12
N SER A 111 -12.63 -4.75 9.17
CA SER A 111 -12.88 -3.78 10.23
C SER A 111 -12.55 -2.37 9.76
N ASP A 112 -13.56 -1.49 9.74
CA ASP A 112 -13.38 -0.06 9.47
C ASP A 112 -12.29 0.55 10.36
N GLN A 113 -12.29 0.20 11.65
CA GLN A 113 -11.29 0.70 12.59
C GLN A 113 -9.88 0.25 12.24
N GLU A 114 -9.72 -0.97 11.71
CA GLU A 114 -8.41 -1.46 11.27
C GLU A 114 -7.93 -0.72 10.02
N LEU A 115 -8.82 -0.51 9.04
CA LEU A 115 -8.51 0.29 7.84
C LEU A 115 -8.09 1.72 8.20
N HIS A 116 -8.82 2.35 9.13
CA HIS A 116 -8.46 3.68 9.64
C HIS A 116 -7.14 3.70 10.41
N ASN A 117 -6.75 2.61 11.07
CA ASN A 117 -5.43 2.51 11.69
C ASN A 117 -4.31 2.33 10.65
N ILE A 118 -4.60 1.68 9.51
CA ILE A 118 -3.63 1.45 8.43
C ILE A 118 -3.40 2.73 7.62
N ALA A 119 -4.48 3.43 7.24
CA ALA A 119 -4.42 4.62 6.41
C ALA A 119 -3.74 5.80 7.13
N SER A 120 -2.98 6.61 6.38
CA SER A 120 -2.30 7.79 6.93
C SER A 120 -3.20 9.01 7.10
N ASP A 121 -4.39 8.99 6.49
CA ASP A 121 -5.42 10.04 6.57
C ASP A 121 -6.81 9.39 6.47
N GLU A 122 -7.83 9.96 7.11
CA GLU A 122 -9.19 9.42 7.07
C GLU A 122 -9.76 9.34 5.65
N SER A 123 -9.37 10.26 4.77
CA SER A 123 -9.80 10.28 3.36
C SER A 123 -9.14 9.18 2.52
N HIS A 124 -8.06 8.57 3.00
CA HIS A 124 -7.31 7.51 2.31
C HIS A 124 -7.88 6.10 2.55
N VAL A 125 -9.04 5.99 3.19
CA VAL A 125 -9.78 4.74 3.38
C VAL A 125 -10.80 4.54 2.27
N PHE A 126 -10.77 3.37 1.65
CA PHE A 126 -11.69 2.93 0.62
C PHE A 126 -12.28 1.59 1.02
N VAL A 127 -13.60 1.43 0.87
CA VAL A 127 -14.29 0.16 1.11
C VAL A 127 -15.17 -0.14 -0.08
N VAL A 128 -15.09 -1.37 -0.58
CA VAL A 128 -15.91 -1.85 -1.70
C VAL A 128 -16.50 -3.21 -1.35
N ASP A 129 -17.72 -3.49 -1.81
CA ASP A 129 -18.45 -4.71 -1.42
C ASP A 129 -17.82 -6.01 -1.96
N ASN A 130 -17.10 -5.94 -3.08
CA ASN A 130 -16.45 -7.09 -3.71
C ASN A 130 -15.40 -6.64 -4.74
N TYR A 131 -14.59 -7.57 -5.23
CA TYR A 131 -13.51 -7.28 -6.17
C TYR A 131 -13.96 -6.66 -7.51
N HIS A 132 -15.19 -6.91 -7.98
CA HIS A 132 -15.69 -6.26 -9.21
C HIS A 132 -15.90 -4.76 -9.02
N MET A 133 -16.18 -4.33 -7.79
CA MET A 133 -16.40 -2.93 -7.43
C MET A 133 -15.10 -2.15 -7.24
N LEU A 134 -13.91 -2.77 -7.33
CA LEU A 134 -12.65 -2.03 -7.32
C LEU A 134 -12.58 -0.99 -8.45
N GLN A 135 -13.26 -1.24 -9.57
CA GLN A 135 -13.37 -0.29 -10.68
C GLN A 135 -14.11 1.00 -10.29
N SER A 136 -15.01 0.97 -9.31
CA SER A 136 -15.76 2.17 -8.90
C SER A 136 -14.91 3.16 -8.08
N ILE A 137 -13.76 2.73 -7.56
CA ILE A 137 -12.83 3.57 -6.81
C ILE A 137 -11.56 3.92 -7.60
N GLU A 138 -11.34 3.30 -8.77
CA GLU A 138 -10.11 3.41 -9.55
C GLU A 138 -9.76 4.87 -9.85
N ASP A 139 -10.69 5.64 -10.42
CA ASP A 139 -10.43 7.03 -10.81
C ASP A 139 -10.09 7.92 -9.62
N ARG A 140 -10.81 7.76 -8.50
CA ARG A 140 -10.58 8.54 -7.28
C ARG A 140 -9.25 8.17 -6.64
N LEU A 141 -8.97 6.88 -6.50
CA LEU A 141 -7.72 6.38 -5.95
C LEU A 141 -6.54 6.83 -6.81
N ALA A 142 -6.64 6.72 -8.14
CA ALA A 142 -5.60 7.17 -9.07
C ALA A 142 -5.37 8.68 -8.95
N TYR A 143 -6.44 9.49 -8.87
CA TYR A 143 -6.32 10.92 -8.66
C TYR A 143 -5.58 11.24 -7.35
N GLU A 144 -6.01 10.68 -6.22
CA GLU A 144 -5.40 10.98 -4.93
C GLU A 144 -3.95 10.47 -4.84
N ALA A 145 -3.68 9.25 -5.31
CA ALA A 145 -2.36 8.61 -5.23
C ALA A 145 -1.35 9.14 -6.24
N CYS A 146 -1.79 9.72 -7.36
CA CYS A 146 -0.90 10.24 -8.40
C CYS A 146 -0.79 11.76 -8.41
N ASP A 147 -1.80 12.50 -7.94
CA ASP A 147 -1.78 13.97 -8.00
C ASP A 147 -0.87 14.53 -6.91
N VAL A 148 0.17 15.26 -7.34
CA VAL A 148 1.15 15.83 -6.42
C VAL A 148 0.52 17.05 -5.77
N LYS A 149 0.00 16.90 -4.55
CA LYS A 149 -0.38 18.07 -3.73
C LYS A 149 0.88 18.94 -3.59
N PRO A 150 0.88 20.21 -4.04
CA PRO A 150 2.05 21.06 -3.89
C PRO A 150 2.36 21.22 -2.40
N GLU A 151 3.60 20.97 -1.98
CA GLU A 151 4.02 21.26 -0.61
C GLU A 151 3.68 22.72 -0.26
N PRO A 152 3.13 22.99 0.93
CA PRO A 152 3.02 24.36 1.41
C PRO A 152 4.45 24.92 1.52
N ARG A 153 4.74 25.96 0.73
CA ARG A 153 6.00 26.70 0.79
C ARG A 153 6.26 27.09 2.24
N LYS A 154 7.29 26.48 2.86
CA LYS A 154 7.81 26.94 4.15
C LYS A 154 8.33 28.36 3.93
N PHE A 155 7.60 29.37 4.42
CA PHE A 155 8.13 30.71 4.54
C PHE A 155 9.22 30.67 5.61
N THR A 156 10.47 30.51 5.18
CA THR A 156 11.62 30.81 6.04
C THR A 156 11.63 32.32 6.24
N SER A 157 11.15 32.75 7.41
CA SER A 157 11.43 34.08 7.94
C SER A 157 12.94 34.21 8.13
N GLN A 158 13.57 35.08 7.34
CA GLN A 158 14.91 35.59 7.60
C GLN A 158 14.90 36.51 8.82
#